data_AF-A0AB74U374-F1
#
_entry.id   AF-A0AB74U374-F1
#
_cell.length_a   1.000
_cell.length_b   1.000
_cell.length_c   1.000
_cell.angle_alpha   90.00
_cell.angle_beta   90.00
_cell.angle_gamma   90.00
#
_symmetry.space_group_name_H-M   'P 1'
#
loop_
_entity.id
_entity.type
_entity.pdbx_description
1 polymer ?
#
loop_
_entity_poly.entity_id
_entity_poly.type
_entity_poly.pdbx_seq_one_letter_code
_entity_poly.pdbx_strand_id
1 'polypeptide(L)'
;MGNGTASPEVVDALFDGMRNLYGAKFEKQWGEFDEQGVWGAELAHLAISHLERGFHRLRVEIRDAARSGDTAWPPQPAAFAAMCEPRPEDVGLPTVDAAWREACAHCHDPAGWRWSHDAVRMAGQAIGWREIHGTTAQSVRVRLEKRFSHEYGALVNRVMAGQPLAAQGLIENDATRNRAELAERASREAAQQQAEAAGLPHRMNASQGLAMLKAATGRA
;
A
#
# COMPACT_ATOMS: atom_id res chain seq x y z
N MET A 1 -7.65 2.24 10.11
CA MET A 1 -9.06 1.84 10.09
C MET A 1 -9.10 0.51 9.36
N GLY A 2 -9.60 -0.54 10.00
CA GLY A 2 -9.40 -1.92 9.54
C GLY A 2 -9.96 -2.14 8.15
N ASN A 3 -9.23 -2.89 7.32
CA ASN A 3 -9.74 -3.43 6.07
C ASN A 3 -10.81 -4.49 6.42
N GLY A 4 -12.03 -4.02 6.70
CA GLY A 4 -13.19 -4.87 6.95
C GLY A 4 -13.65 -5.48 5.64
N THR A 5 -13.67 -6.81 5.58
CA THR A 5 -14.40 -7.57 4.56
C THR A 5 -15.89 -7.31 4.72
N ALA A 6 -16.68 -7.49 3.65
CA ALA A 6 -18.13 -7.27 3.70
C ALA A 6 -18.77 -8.11 4.83
N SER A 7 -19.13 -7.44 5.93
CA SER A 7 -19.88 -8.03 7.04
C SER A 7 -21.37 -8.06 6.69
N PRO A 8 -22.21 -8.82 7.43
CA PRO A 8 -23.66 -8.81 7.21
C PRO A 8 -24.25 -7.39 7.21
N GLU A 9 -23.77 -6.52 8.09
CA GLU A 9 -24.17 -5.10 8.15
C GLU A 9 -23.86 -4.33 6.85
N VAL A 10 -22.76 -4.67 6.17
CA VAL A 10 -22.38 -4.06 4.89
C VAL A 10 -23.33 -4.52 3.77
N VAL A 11 -23.75 -5.79 3.81
CA VAL A 11 -24.73 -6.34 2.86
C VAL A 11 -26.11 -5.73 3.07
N ASP A 12 -26.53 -5.52 4.32
CA ASP A 12 -27.79 -4.84 4.63
C ASP A 12 -27.79 -3.39 4.12
N ALA A 13 -26.71 -2.64 4.38
CA ALA A 13 -26.53 -1.28 3.88
C ALA A 13 -26.50 -1.22 2.34
N LEU A 14 -25.93 -2.25 1.69
CA LEU A 14 -25.98 -2.41 0.24
C LEU A 14 -27.42 -2.58 -0.26
N PHE A 15 -28.23 -3.43 0.39
CA PHE A 15 -29.62 -3.65 0.03
C PHE A 15 -30.46 -2.37 0.18
N ASP A 16 -30.25 -1.61 1.25
CA ASP A 16 -30.86 -0.27 1.41
C ASP A 16 -30.43 0.68 0.29
N GLY A 17 -29.15 0.70 -0.07
CA GLY A 17 -28.63 1.51 -1.16
C GLY A 17 -29.24 1.14 -2.52
N MET A 18 -29.37 -0.15 -2.81
CA MET A 18 -29.97 -0.66 -4.05
C MET A 18 -31.46 -0.35 -4.13
N ARG A 19 -32.21 -0.50 -3.03
CA ARG A 19 -33.62 -0.09 -2.95
C ARG A 19 -33.79 1.40 -3.17
N ASN A 20 -32.90 2.23 -2.63
CA ASN A 20 -32.95 3.67 -2.88
C ASN A 20 -32.70 4.03 -4.35
N LEU A 21 -31.90 3.25 -5.08
CA LEU A 21 -31.60 3.48 -6.50
C LEU A 21 -32.69 2.94 -7.45
N TYR A 22 -33.20 1.73 -7.19
CA TYR A 22 -34.06 1.00 -8.12
C TYR A 22 -35.51 0.80 -7.62
N GLY A 23 -35.77 1.08 -6.33
CA GLY A 23 -37.06 0.92 -5.69
C GLY A 23 -37.60 -0.50 -5.76
N ALA A 24 -38.90 -0.60 -6.03
CA ALA A 24 -39.65 -1.87 -6.09
C ALA A 24 -39.09 -2.87 -7.11
N LYS A 25 -38.30 -2.43 -8.10
CA LYS A 25 -37.68 -3.35 -9.07
C LYS A 25 -36.65 -4.26 -8.41
N PHE A 26 -35.82 -3.70 -7.53
CA PHE A 26 -34.80 -4.46 -6.81
C PHE A 26 -35.46 -5.39 -5.79
N GLU A 27 -36.39 -4.85 -5.00
CA GLU A 27 -37.10 -5.61 -3.97
C GLU A 27 -37.88 -6.79 -4.56
N LYS A 28 -38.54 -6.60 -5.71
CA LYS A 28 -39.25 -7.71 -6.39
C LYS A 28 -38.31 -8.81 -6.87
N GLN A 29 -37.07 -8.49 -7.22
CA GLN A 29 -36.12 -9.45 -7.77
C GLN A 29 -35.33 -10.17 -6.68
N TRP A 30 -34.96 -9.47 -5.60
CA TRP A 30 -34.01 -9.94 -4.60
C TRP A 30 -34.55 -9.93 -3.15
N GLY A 31 -35.72 -9.33 -2.91
CA GLY A 31 -36.30 -9.18 -1.58
C GLY A 31 -35.78 -7.97 -0.79
N GLU A 32 -36.13 -7.93 0.50
CA GLU A 32 -35.72 -6.88 1.44
C GLU A 32 -34.33 -7.13 2.05
N PHE A 33 -33.85 -8.37 2.05
CA PHE A 33 -32.56 -8.75 2.61
C PHE A 33 -32.01 -9.97 1.86
N ASP A 34 -30.71 -10.24 2.03
CA ASP A 34 -30.03 -11.35 1.36
C ASP A 34 -30.36 -12.71 2.00
N GLU A 35 -31.60 -13.16 1.84
CA GLU A 35 -32.10 -14.41 2.45
C GLU A 35 -31.28 -15.65 2.05
N GLN A 36 -30.72 -15.63 0.83
CA GLN A 36 -29.97 -16.74 0.24
C GLN A 36 -28.45 -16.59 0.44
N GLY A 37 -27.98 -15.45 0.96
CA GLY A 37 -26.56 -15.17 1.17
C GLY A 37 -25.74 -14.98 -0.12
N VAL A 38 -26.39 -14.78 -1.27
CA VAL A 38 -25.72 -14.73 -2.58
C VAL A 38 -24.89 -13.45 -2.70
N TRP A 39 -25.44 -12.31 -2.26
CA TRP A 39 -24.73 -11.04 -2.29
C TRP A 39 -23.58 -11.01 -1.29
N GLY A 40 -23.80 -11.55 -0.09
CA GLY A 40 -22.75 -11.70 0.91
C GLY A 40 -21.60 -12.56 0.40
N ALA A 41 -21.89 -13.70 -0.24
CA ALA A 41 -20.87 -14.58 -0.80
C ALA A 41 -20.08 -13.92 -1.94
N GLU A 42 -20.77 -13.29 -2.89
CA GLU A 42 -20.13 -12.65 -4.05
C GLU A 42 -19.30 -11.43 -3.64
N LEU A 43 -19.71 -10.66 -2.61
CA LEU A 43 -19.02 -9.43 -2.21
C LEU A 43 -18.04 -9.61 -1.05
N ALA A 44 -17.96 -10.80 -0.44
CA ALA A 44 -17.11 -11.08 0.72
C ALA A 44 -15.63 -10.69 0.51
N HIS A 45 -15.15 -10.78 -0.72
CA HIS A 45 -13.76 -10.51 -1.08
C HIS A 45 -13.46 -9.02 -1.36
N LEU A 46 -14.48 -8.16 -1.41
CA LEU A 46 -14.35 -6.76 -1.77
C LEU A 46 -14.18 -5.88 -0.53
N ALA A 47 -13.36 -4.83 -0.68
CA ALA A 47 -13.25 -3.78 0.33
C ALA A 47 -14.45 -2.81 0.24
N ILE A 48 -14.82 -2.19 1.37
CA ILE A 48 -15.92 -1.21 1.43
C ILE A 48 -15.74 -0.07 0.41
N SER A 49 -14.50 0.40 0.21
CA SER A 49 -14.19 1.45 -0.78
C SER A 49 -14.47 1.03 -2.23
N HIS A 50 -14.41 -0.26 -2.54
CA HIS A 50 -14.78 -0.80 -3.85
C HIS A 50 -16.30 -0.77 -4.03
N LEU A 51 -17.07 -1.04 -2.98
CA LEU A 51 -18.54 -0.95 -3.01
C LEU A 51 -19.03 0.47 -3.28
N GLU A 52 -18.43 1.48 -2.63
CA GLU A 52 -18.74 2.90 -2.89
C GLU A 52 -18.54 3.28 -4.37
N ARG A 53 -17.51 2.71 -5.01
CA ARG A 53 -17.23 2.89 -6.43
C ARG A 53 -18.27 2.21 -7.31
N GLY A 54 -18.67 0.99 -6.99
CA GLY A 54 -19.77 0.30 -7.65
C GLY A 54 -21.05 1.13 -7.63
N PHE A 55 -21.40 1.69 -6.46
CA PHE A 55 -22.54 2.60 -6.32
C PHE A 55 -22.43 3.87 -7.15
N HIS A 56 -21.23 4.46 -7.26
CA HIS A 56 -21.02 5.62 -8.14
C HIS A 56 -21.28 5.24 -9.60
N ARG A 57 -20.77 4.09 -10.07
CA ARG A 57 -20.98 3.62 -11.45
C ARG A 57 -22.47 3.34 -11.73
N LEU A 58 -23.19 2.72 -10.80
CA LEU A 58 -24.64 2.52 -10.93
C LEU A 58 -25.40 3.83 -11.11
N ARG A 59 -25.05 4.87 -10.35
CA ARG A 59 -25.68 6.20 -10.49
C ARG A 59 -25.40 6.84 -11.84
N VAL A 60 -24.24 6.59 -12.44
CA VAL A 60 -23.91 7.05 -13.79
C VAL A 60 -24.76 6.30 -14.81
N GLU A 61 -24.81 4.97 -14.73
CA GLU A 61 -25.60 4.13 -15.63
C GLU A 61 -27.10 4.49 -15.60
N ILE A 62 -27.68 4.65 -14.40
CA ILE A 62 -29.08 5.08 -14.23
C ILE A 62 -29.33 6.43 -14.90
N ARG A 63 -28.39 7.38 -14.76
CA ARG A 63 -28.50 8.71 -15.36
C ARG A 63 -28.42 8.65 -16.88
N ASP A 64 -27.52 7.84 -17.41
CA ASP A 64 -27.31 7.71 -18.85
C ASP A 64 -28.47 6.96 -19.52
N ALA A 65 -29.03 5.94 -18.86
CA ALA A 65 -30.28 5.30 -19.26
C ALA A 65 -31.42 6.33 -19.30
N ALA A 66 -31.61 7.12 -18.23
CA ALA A 66 -32.64 8.14 -18.16
C ALA A 66 -32.50 9.21 -19.27
N ARG A 67 -31.27 9.61 -19.60
CA ARG A 67 -30.99 10.54 -20.72
C ARG A 67 -31.31 9.95 -22.09
N SER A 68 -31.13 8.64 -22.23
CA SER A 68 -31.36 7.92 -23.49
C SER A 68 -32.81 7.46 -23.65
N GLY A 69 -33.67 7.75 -22.67
CA GLY A 69 -35.06 7.28 -22.63
C GLY A 69 -35.20 5.79 -22.29
N ASP A 70 -34.12 5.15 -21.83
CA ASP A 70 -34.10 3.76 -21.40
C ASP A 70 -34.27 3.65 -19.88
N THR A 71 -34.62 2.46 -19.41
CA THR A 71 -34.83 2.15 -18.01
C THR A 71 -33.72 1.26 -17.49
N ALA A 72 -32.90 1.79 -16.57
CA ALA A 72 -31.89 0.99 -15.88
C ALA A 72 -32.55 -0.06 -14.97
N TRP A 73 -32.06 -1.29 -15.06
CA TRP A 73 -32.48 -2.43 -14.24
C TRP A 73 -31.42 -2.74 -13.18
N PRO A 74 -31.83 -3.33 -12.04
CA PRO A 74 -30.88 -3.83 -11.05
C PRO A 74 -29.84 -4.78 -11.64
N PRO A 75 -28.56 -4.67 -11.26
CA PRO A 75 -27.54 -5.59 -11.71
C PRO A 75 -27.69 -6.96 -11.05
N GLN A 76 -27.12 -7.99 -11.69
CA GLN A 76 -26.85 -9.27 -11.05
C GLN A 76 -25.71 -9.10 -10.03
N PRO A 77 -25.65 -9.90 -8.94
CA PRO A 77 -24.60 -9.79 -7.92
C PRO A 77 -23.18 -9.78 -8.50
N ALA A 78 -22.88 -10.72 -9.39
CA ALA A 78 -21.57 -10.80 -10.07
C ALA A 78 -21.29 -9.60 -10.97
N ALA A 79 -22.31 -9.06 -11.65
CA ALA A 79 -22.15 -7.85 -12.47
C ALA A 79 -21.85 -6.62 -11.59
N PHE A 80 -22.49 -6.53 -10.41
CA PHE A 80 -22.18 -5.49 -9.45
C PHE A 80 -20.77 -5.65 -8.85
N ALA A 81 -20.35 -6.87 -8.51
CA ALA A 81 -18.99 -7.13 -8.05
C ALA A 81 -17.93 -6.65 -9.06
N ALA A 82 -18.12 -6.98 -10.35
CA ALA A 82 -17.27 -6.48 -11.43
C ALA A 82 -17.29 -4.95 -11.58
N MET A 83 -18.42 -4.30 -11.26
CA MET A 83 -18.50 -2.84 -11.21
C MET A 83 -17.79 -2.23 -9.99
N CYS A 84 -17.60 -2.98 -8.92
CA CYS A 84 -16.86 -2.54 -7.75
C CYS A 84 -15.34 -2.62 -7.97
N GLU A 85 -14.89 -3.49 -8.87
CA GLU A 85 -13.47 -3.64 -9.17
C GLU A 85 -12.85 -2.31 -9.68
N PRO A 86 -11.74 -1.86 -9.06
CA PRO A 86 -11.13 -0.60 -9.41
C PRO A 86 -10.46 -0.70 -10.79
N ARG A 87 -10.83 0.19 -11.71
CA ARG A 87 -10.16 0.32 -13.00
C ARG A 87 -9.03 1.35 -12.89
N PRO A 88 -7.89 1.16 -13.59
CA PRO A 88 -6.77 2.12 -13.63
C PRO A 88 -7.22 3.57 -13.87
N GLU A 89 -8.21 3.73 -14.74
CA GLU A 89 -8.77 5.02 -15.16
C GLU A 89 -9.46 5.78 -14.01
N ASP A 90 -10.07 5.08 -13.05
CA ASP A 90 -10.85 5.68 -11.97
C ASP A 90 -9.99 6.35 -10.88
N VAL A 91 -8.70 6.03 -10.83
CA VAL A 91 -7.74 6.62 -9.89
C VAL A 91 -6.76 7.59 -10.59
N GLY A 92 -7.03 7.91 -11.86
CA GLY A 92 -6.16 8.78 -12.66
C GLY A 92 -4.80 8.15 -13.00
N LEU A 93 -4.68 6.82 -12.94
CA LEU A 93 -3.44 6.14 -13.32
C LEU A 93 -3.35 6.03 -14.85
N PRO A 94 -2.30 6.58 -15.49
CA PRO A 94 -2.09 6.38 -16.91
C PRO A 94 -1.83 4.91 -17.25
N THR A 95 -2.05 4.54 -18.52
CA THR A 95 -1.63 3.22 -19.04
C THR A 95 -0.12 3.04 -18.89
N VAL A 96 0.34 1.80 -18.84
CA VAL A 96 1.78 1.48 -18.70
C VAL A 96 2.61 2.19 -19.78
N ASP A 97 2.16 2.17 -21.03
CA ASP A 97 2.85 2.81 -22.15
C ASP A 97 2.87 4.34 -22.02
N ALA A 98 1.79 4.94 -21.52
CA ALA A 98 1.73 6.39 -21.28
C ALA A 98 2.63 6.81 -20.13
N ALA A 99 2.61 6.04 -19.02
CA ALA A 99 3.47 6.23 -17.87
C ALA A 99 4.96 6.12 -18.24
N TRP A 100 5.32 5.11 -19.05
CA TRP A 100 6.68 4.91 -19.51
C TRP A 100 7.17 6.03 -20.44
N ARG A 101 6.30 6.48 -21.37
CA ARG A 101 6.60 7.64 -22.23
C ARG A 101 6.83 8.91 -21.43
N GLU A 102 5.99 9.19 -20.43
CA GLU A 102 6.15 10.33 -19.53
C GLU A 102 7.46 10.24 -18.74
N ALA A 103 7.77 9.07 -18.17
CA ALA A 103 9.02 8.83 -17.46
C ALA A 103 10.25 9.05 -18.35
N CYS A 104 10.21 8.62 -19.61
CA CYS A 104 11.29 8.86 -20.56
C CYS A 104 11.44 10.34 -20.92
N ALA A 105 10.33 11.06 -21.13
CA ALA A 105 10.34 12.48 -21.52
C ALA A 105 10.90 13.38 -20.40
N HIS A 106 10.59 13.06 -19.14
CA HIS A 106 10.89 13.93 -18.00
C HIS A 106 11.98 13.38 -17.06
N CYS A 107 12.70 12.33 -17.45
CA CYS A 107 13.80 11.77 -16.65
C CYS A 107 14.97 12.73 -16.40
N HIS A 108 15.10 13.81 -17.19
CA HIS A 108 16.17 14.81 -17.05
C HIS A 108 15.93 15.79 -15.88
N ASP A 109 14.66 16.06 -15.54
CA ASP A 109 14.26 16.86 -14.39
C ASP A 109 13.00 16.27 -13.72
N PRO A 110 13.16 15.18 -12.96
CA PRO A 110 12.04 14.49 -12.34
C PRO A 110 11.44 15.25 -11.15
N ALA A 111 12.15 16.25 -10.61
CA ALA A 111 11.71 17.05 -9.46
C ALA A 111 10.91 18.28 -9.89
N GLY A 112 11.25 18.88 -11.04
CA GLY A 112 10.54 20.03 -11.60
C GLY A 112 9.28 19.68 -12.42
N TRP A 113 9.07 18.40 -12.73
CA TRP A 113 7.93 17.96 -13.53
C TRP A 113 6.67 17.67 -12.70
N ARG A 114 5.50 18.07 -13.23
CA ARG A 114 4.19 17.73 -12.67
C ARG A 114 3.70 16.41 -13.26
N TRP A 115 3.98 15.32 -12.56
CA TRP A 115 3.62 13.97 -12.97
C TRP A 115 2.11 13.74 -13.07
N SER A 116 1.69 12.92 -14.04
CA SER A 116 0.28 12.50 -14.16
C SER A 116 -0.23 11.78 -12.91
N HIS A 117 0.65 10.98 -12.29
CA HIS A 117 0.37 10.32 -11.02
C HIS A 117 1.68 10.02 -10.27
N ASP A 118 1.66 10.05 -8.94
CA ASP A 118 2.84 9.78 -8.12
C ASP A 118 3.44 8.38 -8.35
N ALA A 119 2.60 7.41 -8.69
CA ALA A 119 3.02 6.06 -9.07
C ALA A 119 3.98 6.07 -10.29
N VAL A 120 3.80 6.99 -11.25
CA VAL A 120 4.69 7.12 -12.41
C VAL A 120 6.08 7.60 -11.98
N ARG A 121 6.11 8.64 -11.13
CA ARG A 121 7.34 9.18 -10.54
C ARG A 121 8.08 8.12 -9.72
N MET A 122 7.37 7.39 -8.86
CA MET A 122 7.96 6.34 -8.02
C MET A 122 8.48 5.16 -8.84
N ALA A 123 7.76 4.73 -9.87
CA ALA A 123 8.23 3.68 -10.78
C ALA A 123 9.51 4.11 -11.51
N GLY A 124 9.55 5.34 -12.04
CA GLY A 124 10.76 5.86 -12.70
C GLY A 124 11.94 6.02 -11.74
N GLN A 125 11.69 6.40 -10.48
CA GLN A 125 12.71 6.44 -9.43
C GLN A 125 13.27 5.05 -9.11
N ALA A 126 12.43 4.01 -9.07
CA ALA A 126 12.85 2.62 -8.81
C ALA A 126 13.74 2.06 -9.94
N ILE A 127 13.52 2.49 -11.18
CA ILE A 127 14.40 2.16 -12.31
C ILE A 127 15.68 2.99 -12.29
N GLY A 128 15.58 4.26 -11.90
CA GLY A 128 16.68 5.20 -11.86
C GLY A 128 16.69 6.12 -13.07
N TRP A 129 16.52 7.42 -12.82
CA TRP A 129 16.42 8.45 -13.87
C TRP A 129 17.62 8.50 -14.80
N ARG A 130 18.83 8.27 -14.28
CA ARG A 130 20.06 8.22 -15.07
C ARG A 130 20.10 7.03 -16.03
N GLU A 131 19.56 5.87 -15.62
CA GLU A 131 19.49 4.69 -16.48
C GLU A 131 18.53 4.95 -17.65
N ILE A 132 17.37 5.55 -17.36
CA ILE A 132 16.38 5.94 -18.37
C ILE A 132 16.99 6.95 -19.35
N HIS A 133 17.62 8.02 -18.84
CA HIS A 133 18.19 9.09 -19.66
C HIS A 133 19.40 8.64 -20.49
N GLY A 134 20.27 7.79 -19.93
CA GLY A 134 21.53 7.38 -20.55
C GLY A 134 21.39 6.30 -21.62
N THR A 135 20.18 5.80 -21.89
CA THR A 135 19.98 4.64 -22.76
C THR A 135 19.77 5.01 -24.23
N THR A 136 20.72 4.65 -25.09
CA THR A 136 20.60 4.74 -26.56
C THR A 136 20.36 3.40 -27.25
N ALA A 137 20.73 2.27 -26.61
CA ALA A 137 20.58 0.94 -27.19
C ALA A 137 19.15 0.39 -27.03
N GLN A 138 18.52 -0.03 -28.13
CA GLN A 138 17.14 -0.53 -28.14
C GLN A 138 16.92 -1.74 -27.21
N SER A 139 17.89 -2.66 -27.14
CA SER A 139 17.82 -3.84 -26.26
C SER A 139 17.80 -3.48 -24.77
N VAL A 140 18.48 -2.40 -24.38
CA VAL A 140 18.48 -1.88 -23.02
C VAL A 140 17.15 -1.16 -22.73
N ARG A 141 16.62 -0.39 -23.69
CA ARG A 141 15.31 0.26 -23.56
C ARG A 141 14.19 -0.74 -23.26
N VAL A 142 14.12 -1.83 -24.03
CA VAL A 142 13.11 -2.89 -23.81
C VAL A 142 13.24 -3.53 -22.43
N ARG A 143 14.47 -3.70 -21.92
CA ARG A 143 14.69 -4.23 -20.57
C ARG A 143 14.23 -3.26 -19.49
N LEU A 144 14.54 -1.97 -19.63
CA LEU A 144 14.13 -0.94 -18.68
C LEU A 144 12.61 -0.76 -18.68
N GLU A 145 11.98 -0.79 -19.84
CA GLU A 145 10.52 -0.76 -19.99
C GLU A 145 9.87 -1.94 -19.26
N LYS A 146 10.38 -3.17 -19.46
CA LYS A 146 9.86 -4.35 -18.73
C LYS A 146 9.99 -4.21 -17.21
N ARG A 147 11.14 -3.73 -16.73
CA ARG A 147 11.34 -3.46 -15.29
C ARG A 147 10.36 -2.39 -14.81
N PHE A 148 10.21 -1.31 -15.57
CA PHE A 148 9.29 -0.21 -15.26
C PHE A 148 7.85 -0.73 -15.17
N SER A 149 7.39 -1.52 -16.13
CA SER A 149 6.04 -2.10 -16.14
C SER A 149 5.79 -2.96 -14.90
N HIS A 150 6.79 -3.70 -14.44
CA HIS A 150 6.69 -4.49 -13.21
C HIS A 150 6.54 -3.61 -11.97
N GLU A 151 7.42 -2.62 -11.79
CA GLU A 151 7.38 -1.69 -10.65
C GLU A 151 6.11 -0.84 -10.64
N TYR A 152 5.75 -0.29 -11.80
CA TYR A 152 4.53 0.49 -11.97
C TYR A 152 3.28 -0.36 -11.69
N GLY A 153 3.22 -1.60 -12.17
CA GLY A 153 2.12 -2.52 -11.88
C GLY A 153 1.98 -2.82 -10.38
N ALA A 154 3.09 -3.00 -9.66
CA ALA A 154 3.06 -3.19 -8.22
C ALA A 154 2.52 -1.94 -7.48
N LEU A 155 2.89 -0.73 -7.94
CA LEU A 155 2.39 0.53 -7.38
C LEU A 155 0.91 0.74 -7.70
N VAL A 156 0.47 0.42 -8.92
CA VAL A 156 -0.96 0.43 -9.30
C VAL A 156 -1.74 -0.47 -8.37
N ASN A 157 -1.30 -1.71 -8.14
CA ASN A 157 -1.99 -2.65 -7.25
C ASN A 157 -2.10 -2.10 -5.81
N ARG A 158 -1.07 -1.42 -5.31
CA ARG A 158 -1.12 -0.76 -3.98
C ARG A 158 -2.16 0.36 -3.94
N VAL A 159 -2.18 1.23 -4.96
CA VAL A 159 -3.19 2.30 -5.08
C VAL A 159 -4.59 1.70 -5.13
N MET A 160 -4.78 0.64 -5.92
CA MET A 160 -6.07 -0.04 -6.05
C MET A 160 -6.53 -0.71 -4.76
N ALA A 161 -5.59 -1.18 -3.94
CA ALA A 161 -5.85 -1.70 -2.60
C ALA A 161 -6.06 -0.60 -1.54
N GLY A 162 -6.02 0.68 -1.92
CA GLY A 162 -6.14 1.81 -1.00
C GLY A 162 -4.93 2.00 -0.09
N GLN A 163 -3.80 1.37 -0.41
CA GLN A 163 -2.57 1.51 0.37
C GLN A 163 -1.86 2.82 -0.01
N PRO A 164 -1.27 3.54 0.98
CA PRO A 164 -0.54 4.75 0.69
C PRO A 164 0.69 4.45 -0.17
N LEU A 165 0.90 5.27 -1.20
CA LEU A 165 2.13 5.32 -1.98
C LEU A 165 3.22 6.03 -1.14
N ALA A 166 3.71 5.35 -0.10
CA ALA A 166 4.82 5.88 0.67
C ALA A 166 6.08 5.89 -0.21
N ALA A 167 6.65 7.07 -0.44
CA ALA A 167 8.04 7.15 -0.88
C ALA A 167 8.88 6.41 0.16
N GLN A 168 9.68 5.44 -0.27
CA GLN A 168 10.69 4.81 0.60
C GLN A 168 11.78 5.85 0.92
N GLY A 169 11.44 6.82 1.77
CA GLY A 169 12.38 7.68 2.46
C GLY A 169 12.50 7.17 3.88
N LEU A 170 13.59 6.44 4.16
CA LEU A 170 14.12 6.20 5.51
C LEU A 170 13.11 5.69 6.56
N ILE A 171 12.37 4.62 6.27
CA ILE A 171 11.93 3.76 7.37
C ILE A 171 13.09 2.81 7.63
N GLU A 172 13.92 3.19 8.59
CA GLU A 172 14.88 2.29 9.23
C GLU A 172 14.12 1.01 9.60
N ASN A 173 14.46 -0.10 8.94
CA ASN A 173 13.66 -1.32 8.99
C ASN A 173 13.63 -1.83 10.43
N ASP A 174 12.45 -2.17 10.96
CA ASP A 174 12.33 -2.68 12.35
C ASP A 174 13.20 -3.93 12.56
N ALA A 175 13.49 -4.70 11.51
CA ALA A 175 14.41 -5.83 11.55
C ALA A 175 15.90 -5.43 11.66
N THR A 176 16.27 -4.23 11.23
CA THR A 176 17.59 -3.63 11.50
C THR A 176 17.67 -3.09 12.93
N ARG A 177 16.60 -2.47 13.44
CA ARG A 177 16.53 -1.97 14.82
C ARG A 177 16.61 -3.12 15.83
N ASN A 178 15.85 -4.20 15.60
CA ASN A 178 15.87 -5.40 16.41
C ASN A 178 17.27 -6.07 16.44
N ARG A 179 17.95 -6.15 15.29
CA ARG A 179 19.33 -6.68 15.23
C ARG A 179 20.36 -5.81 15.96
N ALA A 180 20.24 -4.48 15.85
CA ALA A 180 21.12 -3.56 16.57
C ALA A 180 20.91 -3.66 18.09
N GLU A 181 19.66 -3.75 18.55
CA GLU A 181 19.33 -3.93 19.96
C GLU A 181 19.83 -5.28 20.51
N LEU A 182 19.71 -6.37 19.74
CA LEU A 182 20.28 -7.67 20.09
C LEU A 182 21.81 -7.62 20.20
N ALA A 183 22.48 -6.94 19.26
CA ALA A 183 23.93 -6.77 19.28
C ALA A 183 24.40 -5.92 20.47
N GLU A 184 23.64 -4.90 20.86
CA GLU A 184 23.94 -4.06 22.02
C GLU A 184 23.78 -4.82 23.33
N ARG A 185 22.72 -5.62 23.48
CA ARG A 185 22.55 -6.50 24.66
C ARG A 185 23.67 -7.52 24.77
N ALA A 186 24.01 -8.19 23.68
CA ALA A 186 25.12 -9.15 23.64
C ALA A 186 26.46 -8.50 23.99
N SER A 187 26.70 -7.27 23.52
CA SER A 187 27.92 -6.50 23.84
C SER A 187 27.97 -6.11 25.32
N ARG A 188 26.84 -5.68 25.90
CA ARG A 188 26.74 -5.34 27.32
C ARG A 188 26.93 -6.57 28.21
N GLU A 189 26.31 -7.69 27.85
CA GLU A 189 26.49 -8.96 28.56
C GLU A 189 27.93 -9.47 28.49
N ALA A 190 28.56 -9.39 27.30
CA ALA A 190 29.96 -9.77 27.14
C ALA A 190 30.90 -8.86 27.96
N ALA A 191 30.65 -7.55 27.96
CA ALA A 191 31.43 -6.60 28.78
C ALA A 191 31.23 -6.86 30.28
N GLN A 192 30.02 -7.23 30.70
CA GLN A 192 29.72 -7.56 32.08
C GLN A 192 30.39 -8.88 32.50
N GLN A 193 30.34 -9.92 31.66
CA GLN A 193 31.05 -11.19 31.90
C GLN A 193 32.56 -10.99 31.96
N GLN A 194 33.12 -10.13 31.10
CA GLN A 194 34.54 -9.79 31.14
C GLN A 194 34.90 -9.02 32.42
N ALA A 195 34.05 -8.10 32.88
CA ALA A 195 34.26 -7.40 34.14
C ALA A 195 34.18 -8.35 35.35
N GLU A 196 33.24 -9.30 35.34
CA GLU A 196 33.08 -10.33 36.37
C GLU A 196 34.27 -11.30 36.38
N ALA A 197 34.72 -11.76 35.20
CA ALA A 197 35.89 -12.63 35.06
C ALA A 197 37.19 -11.94 35.47
N ALA A 198 37.29 -10.62 35.25
CA ALA A 198 38.39 -9.78 35.74
C ALA A 198 38.26 -9.45 37.25
N GLY A 199 37.19 -9.91 37.92
CA GLY A 199 36.98 -9.72 39.36
C GLY A 199 36.65 -8.28 39.76
N LEU A 200 36.13 -7.45 38.85
CA LEU A 200 35.75 -6.07 39.15
C LEU A 200 34.40 -6.02 39.91
N PRO A 201 34.37 -5.52 41.16
CA PRO A 201 33.14 -5.48 41.94
C PRO A 201 32.13 -4.43 41.42
N HIS A 202 30.85 -4.81 41.36
CA HIS A 202 29.75 -4.03 40.77
C HIS A 202 29.39 -2.73 41.52
N ARG A 203 29.88 -2.54 42.75
CA ARG A 203 29.87 -1.26 43.48
C ARG A 203 31.14 -1.14 44.30
N MET A 204 31.95 -0.13 44.03
CA MET A 204 33.13 0.20 44.84
C MET A 204 32.80 1.33 45.81
N ASN A 205 33.21 1.19 47.07
CA ASN A 205 33.26 2.33 47.97
C ASN A 205 34.51 3.19 47.69
N ALA A 206 34.54 4.43 48.18
CA ALA A 206 35.62 5.40 47.89
C ALA A 206 37.03 4.86 48.24
N SER A 207 37.14 4.04 49.30
CA SER A 207 38.42 3.43 49.69
C SER A 207 38.88 2.32 48.75
N GLN A 208 37.96 1.51 48.23
CA GLN A 208 38.26 0.46 47.25
C GLN A 208 38.62 1.07 45.89
N GLY A 209 37.94 2.14 45.47
CA GLY A 209 38.25 2.86 44.24
C GLY A 209 39.67 3.44 44.24
N LEU A 210 40.09 4.03 45.37
CA LEU A 210 41.44 4.59 45.54
C LEU A 210 42.54 3.51 45.52
N ALA A 211 42.28 2.33 46.10
CA ALA A 211 43.22 1.22 46.11
C ALA A 211 43.47 0.64 44.71
N MET A 212 42.42 0.50 43.89
CA MET A 212 42.54 0.04 42.50
C MET A 212 43.26 1.06 41.61
N LEU A 213 43.01 2.36 41.79
CA LEU A 213 43.73 3.42 41.09
C LEU A 213 45.23 3.41 41.41
N LYS A 214 45.61 3.19 42.69
CA LYS A 214 47.02 3.04 43.09
C LYS A 214 47.66 1.80 42.49
N ALA A 215 46.95 0.68 42.45
CA ALA A 215 47.44 -0.55 41.84
C ALA A 215 47.65 -0.41 40.32
N ALA A 216 46.75 0.27 39.61
CA ALA A 216 46.84 0.49 38.17
C ALA A 216 47.91 1.51 37.76
N THR A 217 48.26 2.44 38.67
CA THR A 217 49.26 3.50 38.41
C THR A 217 50.66 3.18 38.94
N GLY A 218 50.85 2.03 39.60
CA GLY A 218 52.16 1.51 39.97
C GLY A 218 52.95 2.36 40.98
N ARG A 219 52.28 3.20 41.78
CA ARG A 219 52.92 3.94 42.87
C ARG A 219 52.45 3.40 44.21
N ALA A 220 53.35 2.65 44.86
CA ALA A 220 53.26 2.26 46.27
C ALA A 220 53.23 3.49 47.18
#